data_AF-A0A8C3B7Y2-F1
#
_entry.id   AF-A0A8C3B7Y2-F1
#
_cell.length_a   1.000
_cell.length_b   1.000
_cell.length_c   1.000
_cell.angle_alpha   90.00
_cell.angle_beta   90.00
_cell.angle_gamma   90.00
#
_symmetry.space_group_name_H-M   'P 1'
#
loop_
_entity.id
_entity.type
_entity.pdbx_description
1 polymer ?
#
loop_
_entity_poly.entity_id
_entity_poly.type
_entity_poly.pdbx_seq_one_letter_code
_entity_poly.pdbx_strand_id
1 'polypeptide(L)'
;MAAAGLSEREQAGCRQLLELLGTEELLALTDTITNRLVHPESRQEAITAILVYSQSVEELLKRRKVYRETIFKYLAVQGIAVPPSSEKHQLIAYVKQYWDGKLPSNGSESGERKTHAESTLLGERSVSGV
;
A
#
# COMPACT_ATOMS: atom_id res chain seq x y z
N MET A 1 10.69 -8.26 -16.76
CA MET A 1 9.27 -8.25 -17.18
C MET A 1 8.53 -7.35 -16.21
N ALA A 2 8.11 -6.17 -16.63
CA ALA A 2 7.33 -5.28 -15.78
C ALA A 2 5.89 -5.84 -15.72
N ALA A 3 5.52 -6.47 -14.61
CA ALA A 3 4.14 -6.85 -14.40
C ALA A 3 3.31 -5.57 -14.38
N ALA A 4 2.34 -5.46 -15.30
CA ALA A 4 1.35 -4.40 -15.34
C ALA A 4 0.36 -4.58 -14.17
N GLY A 5 0.83 -4.39 -12.95
CA GLY A 5 0.10 -4.58 -11.72
C GLY A 5 0.66 -3.71 -10.60
N LEU A 6 -0.16 -3.55 -9.55
CA LEU A 6 0.16 -2.84 -8.31
C LEU A 6 1.57 -3.19 -7.79
N SER A 7 2.32 -2.21 -7.29
CA SER A 7 3.62 -2.45 -6.63
C SER A 7 3.45 -3.36 -5.41
N GLU A 8 4.51 -4.04 -4.97
CA GLU A 8 4.44 -4.96 -3.82
C GLU A 8 3.82 -4.31 -2.56
N ARG A 9 4.17 -3.05 -2.27
CA ARG A 9 3.56 -2.27 -1.18
C ARG A 9 2.08 -2.01 -1.39
N GLU A 10 1.69 -1.69 -2.62
CA GLU A 10 0.30 -1.46 -2.99
C GLU A 10 -0.52 -2.76 -2.90
N GLN A 11 0.04 -3.89 -3.32
CA GLN A 11 -0.61 -5.21 -3.19
C GLN A 11 -0.80 -5.60 -1.73
N ALA A 12 0.25 -5.44 -0.91
CA ALA A 12 0.18 -5.73 0.52
C ALA A 12 -0.85 -4.84 1.23
N GLY A 13 -0.85 -3.54 0.93
CA GLY A 13 -1.81 -2.60 1.47
C GLY A 13 -3.25 -2.85 1.01
N CYS A 14 -3.45 -3.14 -0.28
CA CYS A 14 -4.76 -3.54 -0.82
C CYS A 14 -5.27 -4.79 -0.11
N ARG A 15 -4.42 -5.81 0.07
CA ARG A 15 -4.80 -7.02 0.81
C ARG A 15 -5.30 -6.69 2.21
N GLN A 16 -4.56 -5.90 2.98
CA GLN A 16 -4.96 -5.51 4.33
C GLN A 16 -6.26 -4.68 4.36
N LEU A 17 -6.44 -3.77 3.39
CA LEU A 17 -7.67 -2.99 3.28
C LEU A 17 -8.88 -3.87 2.93
N LEU A 18 -8.69 -4.83 2.02
CA LEU A 18 -9.73 -5.80 1.64
C LEU A 18 -10.08 -6.74 2.80
N GLU A 19 -9.13 -7.06 3.69
CA GLU A 19 -9.41 -7.84 4.90
C GLU A 19 -10.34 -7.11 5.87
N LEU A 20 -10.34 -5.77 5.88
CA LEU A 20 -11.27 -4.95 6.66
C LEU A 20 -12.69 -4.93 6.08
N LEU A 21 -12.88 -5.35 4.83
CA LEU A 21 -14.21 -5.46 4.22
C LEU A 21 -14.93 -6.73 4.70
N GLY A 22 -16.25 -6.60 4.87
CA GLY A 22 -17.14 -7.72 5.12
C GLY A 22 -17.15 -8.69 3.93
N THR A 23 -17.53 -9.95 4.18
CA THR A 23 -17.52 -11.00 3.15
C THR A 23 -18.44 -10.66 1.98
N GLU A 24 -19.63 -10.12 2.25
CA GLU A 24 -20.58 -9.73 1.21
C GLU A 24 -20.04 -8.60 0.32
N GLU A 25 -19.42 -7.59 0.93
CA GLU A 25 -18.82 -6.46 0.21
C GLU A 25 -17.64 -6.91 -0.64
N LEU A 26 -16.82 -7.82 -0.12
CA LEU A 26 -15.70 -8.42 -0.83
C LEU A 26 -16.17 -9.22 -2.05
N LEU A 27 -17.16 -10.11 -1.89
CA LEU A 27 -17.73 -10.89 -2.98
C LEU A 27 -18.36 -10.00 -4.06
N ALA A 28 -19.14 -8.98 -3.66
CA ALA A 28 -19.73 -8.02 -4.58
C ALA A 28 -18.68 -7.17 -5.31
N LEU A 29 -17.60 -6.79 -4.62
CA LEU A 29 -16.48 -6.07 -5.21
C LEU A 29 -15.76 -6.94 -6.25
N THR A 30 -15.51 -8.23 -5.95
CA THR A 30 -14.93 -9.18 -6.90
C THR A 30 -15.83 -9.33 -8.13
N ASP A 31 -17.14 -9.53 -7.95
CA ASP A 31 -18.10 -9.65 -9.05
C ASP A 31 -18.05 -8.43 -9.99
N THR A 32 -17.95 -7.24 -9.42
CA THR A 32 -17.88 -6.00 -10.21
C THR A 32 -16.53 -5.82 -10.89
N ILE A 33 -15.41 -6.14 -10.22
CA ILE A 33 -14.04 -5.97 -10.78
C ILE A 33 -13.78 -6.98 -11.88
N THR A 34 -14.24 -8.20 -11.67
CA THR A 34 -14.04 -9.33 -12.58
C THR A 34 -15.17 -9.45 -13.59
N ASN A 35 -16.18 -8.57 -13.54
CA ASN A 35 -17.37 -8.61 -14.40
C ASN A 35 -18.04 -10.00 -14.39
N ARG A 36 -18.17 -10.60 -13.20
CA ARG A 36 -18.68 -11.96 -12.95
C ARG A 36 -17.88 -13.08 -13.62
N LEU A 37 -16.63 -12.83 -14.02
CA LEU A 37 -15.77 -13.88 -14.61
C LEU A 37 -15.31 -14.90 -13.58
N VAL A 38 -15.21 -14.51 -12.31
CA VAL A 38 -14.74 -15.38 -11.22
C VAL A 38 -15.66 -15.27 -10.03
N HIS A 39 -16.04 -16.43 -9.49
CA HIS A 39 -16.81 -16.57 -8.27
C HIS A 39 -15.91 -17.19 -7.19
N PRO A 40 -15.26 -16.36 -6.36
CA PRO A 40 -14.41 -16.86 -5.31
C PRO A 40 -15.24 -17.63 -4.26
N GLU A 41 -14.83 -18.86 -3.94
CA GLU A 41 -15.49 -19.68 -2.91
C GLU A 41 -15.02 -19.27 -1.51
N SER A 42 -13.82 -18.69 -1.41
CA SER A 42 -13.22 -18.21 -0.16
C SER A 42 -12.91 -16.71 -0.19
N ARG A 43 -12.93 -16.07 0.99
CA ARG A 43 -12.47 -14.67 1.17
C ARG A 43 -11.05 -14.47 0.61
N GLN A 44 -10.16 -15.44 0.81
CA GLN A 44 -8.78 -15.36 0.34
C GLN A 44 -8.68 -15.36 -1.19
N GLU A 45 -9.52 -16.15 -1.86
CA GLU A 45 -9.62 -16.16 -3.32
C GLU A 45 -10.21 -14.87 -3.84
N ALA A 46 -11.22 -14.32 -3.16
CA ALA A 46 -11.82 -13.04 -3.54
C ALA A 46 -10.79 -11.91 -3.50
N ILE A 47 -9.97 -11.85 -2.45
CA ILE A 47 -8.85 -10.91 -2.35
C ILE A 47 -7.85 -11.10 -3.49
N THR A 48 -7.46 -12.35 -3.74
CA THR A 48 -6.50 -12.68 -4.81
C THR A 48 -7.04 -12.28 -6.18
N ALA A 49 -8.30 -12.60 -6.49
CA ALA A 49 -8.95 -12.22 -7.72
C ALA A 49 -9.03 -10.70 -7.88
N ILE A 50 -9.36 -9.97 -6.81
CA ILE A 50 -9.35 -8.51 -6.84
C ILE A 50 -7.95 -7.96 -7.15
N LEU A 51 -6.91 -8.50 -6.51
CA LEU A 51 -5.52 -8.08 -6.75
C LEU A 51 -5.03 -8.36 -8.17
N VAL A 52 -5.44 -9.49 -8.76
CA VAL A 52 -5.03 -9.90 -10.11
C VAL A 52 -5.74 -9.10 -11.20
N TYR A 53 -7.03 -8.82 -11.03
CA TYR A 53 -7.83 -8.10 -12.02
C TYR A 53 -7.81 -6.58 -11.86
N SER A 54 -7.37 -6.07 -10.70
CA SER A 54 -7.26 -4.64 -10.48
C SER A 54 -5.94 -4.08 -11.02
N GLN A 55 -6.04 -3.22 -12.03
CA GLN A 55 -4.90 -2.51 -12.61
C GLN A 55 -4.49 -1.26 -11.82
N SER A 56 -5.33 -0.77 -10.92
CA SER A 56 -5.06 0.47 -10.17
C SER A 56 -5.84 0.56 -8.86
N VAL A 57 -5.11 0.91 -7.81
CA VAL A 57 -5.63 1.16 -6.46
C VAL A 57 -6.74 2.20 -6.49
N GLU A 58 -6.51 3.29 -7.21
CA GLU A 58 -7.46 4.40 -7.25
C GLU A 58 -8.80 3.97 -7.80
N GLU A 59 -8.81 3.12 -8.84
CA GLU A 59 -10.05 2.60 -9.42
C GLU A 59 -10.77 1.67 -8.45
N LEU A 60 -10.02 0.80 -7.76
CA LEU A 60 -10.55 -0.11 -6.75
C LEU A 60 -11.20 0.66 -5.59
N LEU A 61 -10.49 1.65 -5.04
CA LEU A 61 -10.99 2.44 -3.92
C LEU A 61 -12.08 3.45 -4.35
N LYS A 62 -12.12 3.90 -5.61
CA LYS A 62 -13.19 4.74 -6.16
C LYS A 62 -14.52 3.98 -6.27
N ARG A 63 -14.51 2.65 -6.40
CA ARG A 63 -15.75 1.86 -6.51
C ARG A 63 -16.65 2.06 -5.29
N ARG A 64 -17.97 2.00 -5.50
CA ARG A 64 -19.00 2.33 -4.47
C ARG A 64 -18.94 1.44 -3.22
N LYS A 65 -18.34 0.25 -3.32
CA LYS A 65 -18.21 -0.73 -2.24
C LYS A 65 -17.11 -0.42 -1.23
N VAL A 66 -16.14 0.40 -1.61
CA VAL A 66 -15.17 0.90 -0.66
C VAL A 66 -15.69 2.20 -0.07
N TYR A 67 -16.25 2.12 1.14
CA TYR A 67 -16.76 3.28 1.85
C TYR A 67 -15.62 4.11 2.45
N ARG A 68 -15.88 5.41 2.65
CA ARG A 68 -14.92 6.32 3.31
C ARG A 68 -14.45 5.74 4.65
N GLU A 69 -15.37 5.11 5.37
CA GLU A 69 -15.15 4.61 6.71
C GLU A 69 -14.16 3.45 6.73
N THR A 70 -14.23 2.56 5.74
CA THR A 70 -13.27 1.46 5.56
C THR A 70 -11.86 2.01 5.32
N ILE A 71 -11.73 3.00 4.43
CA ILE A 71 -10.43 3.61 4.11
C ILE A 71 -9.90 4.38 5.32
N PHE A 72 -10.75 5.13 6.01
CA PHE A 72 -10.40 5.87 7.21
C PHE A 72 -9.92 4.92 8.32
N LYS A 73 -10.65 3.83 8.56
CA LYS A 73 -10.27 2.80 9.53
C LYS A 73 -8.93 2.15 9.16
N TYR A 74 -8.70 1.87 7.88
CA TYR A 74 -7.42 1.35 7.40
C TYR A 74 -6.27 2.31 7.72
N LEU A 75 -6.40 3.60 7.35
CA LEU A 75 -5.38 4.62 7.61
C LEU A 75 -5.11 4.77 9.12
N ALA A 76 -6.16 4.74 9.95
CA ALA A 76 -6.04 4.78 11.40
C ALA A 76 -5.27 3.56 11.96
N VAL A 77 -5.54 2.35 11.44
CA VAL A 77 -4.80 1.12 11.82
C VAL A 77 -3.33 1.22 11.43
N GLN A 78 -2.99 1.88 10.32
CA GLN A 78 -1.61 2.13 9.89
C GLN A 78 -0.92 3.28 10.68
N GLY A 79 -1.63 3.93 11.60
CA GLY A 79 -1.12 5.05 12.38
C GLY A 79 -1.05 6.37 11.61
N ILE A 80 -1.77 6.49 10.50
CA ILE A 80 -1.83 7.72 9.70
C ILE A 80 -2.96 8.59 10.26
N ALA A 81 -2.58 9.74 10.83
CA ALA A 81 -3.53 10.71 11.34
C ALA A 81 -4.20 11.47 10.18
N VAL A 82 -5.39 11.00 9.77
CA VAL A 82 -6.24 11.69 8.78
C VAL A 82 -7.36 12.49 9.47
N PRO A 83 -7.69 13.69 8.96
CA PRO A 83 -8.84 14.45 9.46
C PRO A 83 -10.14 13.64 9.32
N PRO A 84 -11.04 13.64 10.33
CA PRO A 84 -12.35 12.99 10.21
C PRO A 84 -13.27 13.69 9.20
N SER A 85 -12.96 14.95 8.86
CA SER A 85 -13.60 15.75 7.80
C SER A 85 -13.11 15.39 6.40
N SER A 86 -12.12 14.49 6.26
CA SER A 86 -11.60 14.11 4.95
C SER A 86 -12.62 13.37 4.11
N GLU A 87 -12.73 13.79 2.86
CA GLU A 87 -13.59 13.18 1.86
C GLU A 87 -12.97 11.90 1.29
N LYS A 88 -13.80 11.05 0.69
CA LYS A 88 -13.36 9.77 0.10
C LYS A 88 -12.16 9.94 -0.85
N HIS A 89 -12.18 10.94 -1.72
CA HIS A 89 -11.09 11.22 -2.65
C HIS A 89 -9.78 11.59 -1.94
N GLN A 90 -9.85 12.35 -0.85
CA GLN A 90 -8.69 12.70 -0.04
C GLN A 90 -8.12 11.46 0.65
N LEU A 91 -8.97 10.61 1.23
CA LEU A 91 -8.54 9.34 1.84
C LEU A 91 -7.83 8.43 0.83
N ILE A 92 -8.32 8.36 -0.41
CA ILE A 92 -7.66 7.62 -1.49
C ILE A 92 -6.27 8.20 -1.79
N ALA A 93 -6.13 9.52 -1.83
CA ALA A 93 -4.84 10.17 -2.03
C ALA A 93 -3.86 9.88 -0.89
N TYR A 94 -4.31 9.88 0.37
CA TYR A 94 -3.49 9.48 1.52
C TYR A 94 -3.02 8.03 1.43
N VAL A 95 -3.91 7.09 1.09
CA VAL A 95 -3.53 5.68 0.89
C VAL A 95 -2.49 5.54 -0.22
N LYS A 96 -2.69 6.25 -1.34
CA LYS A 96 -1.74 6.22 -2.45
C LYS A 96 -0.38 6.76 -2.04
N GLN A 97 -0.32 7.91 -1.37
CA GLN A 97 0.93 8.48 -0.86
C GLN A 97 1.62 7.55 0.15
N TYR A 98 0.84 6.83 0.95
CA TYR A 98 1.35 5.85 1.89
C TYR A 98 2.04 4.68 1.18
N TRP A 99 1.41 4.10 0.17
CA TRP A 99 2.00 2.98 -0.56
C TRP A 99 3.16 3.39 -1.47
N ASP A 100 3.14 4.63 -1.95
CA ASP A 100 4.26 5.26 -2.66
C ASP A 100 5.47 5.53 -1.74
N GLY A 101 5.33 5.32 -0.43
CA GLY A 101 6.39 5.57 0.57
C GLY A 101 6.61 7.04 0.89
N LYS A 102 5.67 7.91 0.49
CA LYS A 102 5.71 9.36 0.76
C LYS A 102 5.19 9.72 2.16
N LEU A 103 4.42 8.84 2.80
CA LEU A 103 3.94 9.03 4.17
C LEU A 103 4.63 8.04 5.13
N PRO A 104 5.18 8.51 6.25
CA PRO A 104 5.71 7.63 7.27
C PRO A 104 4.58 6.90 8.00
N SER A 105 4.68 5.56 8.09
CA SER A 105 3.85 4.73 8.97
C SER A 105 4.33 4.93 10.41
N ASN A 106 3.44 5.22 11.35
CA ASN A 106 3.80 5.24 12.77
C ASN A 106 3.72 3.84 13.41
N GLY A 107 3.46 2.80 12.61
CA GLY A 107 3.43 1.40 13.01
C GLY A 107 4.77 0.72 12.78
N SER A 108 5.57 0.67 13.84
CA SER A 108 6.77 -0.16 14.01
C SER A 108 8.04 0.27 13.27
N GLU A 109 8.89 0.96 14.04
CA GLU A 109 10.33 0.72 14.05
C GLU A 109 10.64 -0.78 13.88
N SER A 110 11.05 -1.19 12.69
CA SER A 110 11.91 -2.37 12.53
C SER A 110 13.27 -1.83 12.14
N GLY A 111 14.17 -1.82 13.13
CA GLY A 111 15.49 -1.25 13.00
C GLY A 111 16.30 -1.95 11.90
N GLU A 112 16.75 -1.16 10.93
CA GLU A 112 18.07 -1.33 10.36
C GLU A 112 18.87 -0.06 10.65
N ARG A 113 19.37 0.01 11.89
CA ARG A 113 20.68 0.63 12.12
C ARG A 113 21.72 -0.31 11.52
N LYS A 114 22.26 0.03 10.35
CA LYS A 114 23.73 0.08 10.24
C LYS A 114 24.17 1.08 9.19
N THR A 115 24.48 2.26 9.70
CA THR A 115 25.61 3.10 9.33
C THR A 115 26.71 2.34 8.59
N HIS A 116 27.04 2.77 7.38
CA HIS A 116 28.43 2.78 6.93
C HIS A 116 28.67 3.95 5.97
N ALA A 117 28.55 5.15 6.52
CA ALA A 117 29.53 6.18 6.17
C ALA A 117 30.80 5.82 6.96
N GLU A 118 31.85 5.37 6.26
CA GLU A 118 33.26 5.69 6.52
C GLU A 118 34.16 4.79 5.66
N SER A 119 34.69 5.34 4.58
CA SER A 119 36.07 5.07 4.17
C SER A 119 36.58 6.32 3.47
N THR A 120 36.64 7.38 4.28
CA THR A 120 37.60 8.46 4.08
C THR A 120 38.93 7.95 4.64
N LEU A 121 39.80 7.43 3.78
CA LEU A 121 41.24 7.49 4.00
C LEU A 121 41.77 8.33 2.83
N LEU A 122 41.68 9.65 2.97
CA LEU A 122 42.83 10.51 3.30
C LEU A 122 44.06 10.13 2.48
N GLY A 123 44.14 10.76 1.31
CA GLY A 123 45.44 11.07 0.74
C GLY A 123 46.08 12.18 1.54
N GLU A 124 47.20 11.89 2.18
CA GLU A 124 48.30 12.77 2.58
C GLU A 124 49.52 11.82 2.62
N ARG A 125 50.72 12.06 2.09
CA ARG A 125 51.44 13.31 1.88
C ARG A 125 52.63 13.02 0.94
N SER A 126 52.94 14.03 0.14
CA SER A 126 54.10 14.23 -0.72
C SER A 126 55.49 14.03 -0.07
N VAL A 127 56.45 13.70 -0.94
CA VAL A 127 57.87 14.13 -1.07
C VAL A 127 58.71 14.46 0.18
N SER A 128 59.92 13.91 0.25
CA SER A 128 61.22 14.63 0.23
C SER A 128 62.35 13.71 0.73
N GLY A 129 63.51 13.76 0.06
CA GLY A 129 64.59 12.77 0.19
C GLY A 129 65.65 13.03 1.25
N VAL A 130 66.67 12.16 1.23
CA VAL A 130 68.12 12.44 1.28
C VAL A 130 68.84 11.34 0.51
#